data_AF-D6ZT52-F1
#
_entry.id   AF-D6ZT52-F1
#
_cell.length_a   1.000
_cell.length_b   1.000
_cell.length_c   1.000
_cell.angle_alpha   90.00
_cell.angle_beta   90.00
_cell.angle_gamma   90.00
#
_symmetry.space_group_name_H-M   'P 1'
#
loop_
_entity.id
_entity.type
_entity.pdbx_description
1 polymer ?
#
loop_
_entity_poly.entity_id
_entity_poly.type
_entity_poly.pdbx_seq_one_letter_code
_entity_poly.pdbx_strand_id
1 'polypeptide(L)'
;MLTPPVGCADSPHRGGDISATIPAPDPDSIVLFGDSAGGNLAAAVSLMARDRGEFMPRTQMLLYPVVGNDYNPETSPFESVRTNGTDYILTAQDMADYIDMYRSSVADLTNPYFAPLTAHDLSNQPRTLVLSAEYCPLRDEDEAYARRLQLVNDNVSCYRIHDGIHGYLLNTSAVGLVSTTYRIIEHFLDDTPLVPAPGTGTTANAPEGGDAWQDVLGTD
;
A
#
# COMPACT_ATOMS: atom_id res chain seq x y z
N MET A 1 -34.16 -32.93 51.78
CA MET A 1 -33.81 -33.24 50.38
C MET A 1 -34.40 -32.15 49.51
N LEU A 2 -33.55 -31.24 49.05
CA LEU A 2 -33.93 -30.11 48.19
C LEU A 2 -34.06 -30.62 46.75
N THR A 3 -35.24 -30.46 46.15
CA THR A 3 -35.47 -30.61 44.71
C THR A 3 -34.81 -29.44 43.97
N PRO A 4 -34.10 -29.67 42.85
CA PRO A 4 -33.48 -28.60 42.07
C PRO A 4 -34.53 -27.78 41.30
N PRO A 5 -34.24 -26.50 40.98
CA PRO A 5 -35.15 -25.66 40.22
C PRO A 5 -35.18 -26.06 38.73
N VAL A 6 -36.33 -25.79 38.13
CA VAL A 6 -36.69 -26.00 36.73
C VAL A 6 -35.69 -25.29 35.81
N GLY A 7 -35.14 -26.00 34.83
CA GLY A 7 -34.29 -25.42 33.79
C GLY A 7 -35.08 -24.42 32.94
N CYS A 8 -34.57 -23.19 32.87
CA CYS A 8 -35.04 -22.20 31.90
C CYS A 8 -34.61 -22.63 30.50
N ALA A 9 -35.55 -22.46 29.57
CA ALA A 9 -35.52 -22.92 28.19
C ALA A 9 -34.26 -22.54 27.39
N ASP A 10 -33.84 -23.47 26.55
CA ASP A 10 -32.95 -23.23 25.41
C ASP A 10 -33.51 -22.06 24.58
N SER A 11 -32.75 -20.97 24.55
CA SER A 11 -32.96 -19.89 23.58
C SER A 11 -32.31 -20.35 22.28
N PRO A 12 -33.01 -20.42 21.14
CA PRO A 12 -32.35 -20.72 19.88
C PRO A 12 -31.46 -19.52 19.56
N HIS A 13 -30.15 -19.71 19.69
CA HIS A 13 -29.17 -18.82 19.09
C HIS A 13 -29.40 -18.82 17.57
N ARG A 14 -30.23 -17.90 17.08
CA ARG A 14 -30.26 -17.48 15.67
C ARG A 14 -29.03 -16.62 15.40
N GLY A 15 -27.84 -17.21 15.53
CA GLY A 15 -26.67 -16.75 14.79
C GLY A 15 -26.78 -17.31 13.39
N GLY A 16 -27.59 -16.67 12.53
CA GLY A 16 -27.64 -17.05 11.13
C GLY A 16 -26.26 -16.86 10.53
N ASP A 17 -25.73 -17.91 9.90
CA ASP A 17 -24.55 -17.81 9.05
C ASP A 17 -24.85 -16.78 7.95
N ILE A 18 -24.24 -15.60 8.07
CA ILE A 18 -24.43 -14.50 7.10
C ILE A 18 -23.86 -14.86 5.73
N SER A 19 -23.03 -15.90 5.63
CA SER A 19 -22.53 -16.42 4.34
C SER A 19 -23.67 -16.91 3.44
N ALA A 20 -24.82 -17.30 4.02
CA ALA A 20 -26.00 -17.72 3.28
C ALA A 20 -26.80 -16.54 2.67
N THR A 21 -26.46 -15.29 3.04
CA THR A 21 -27.26 -14.10 2.67
C THR A 21 -26.49 -13.14 1.76
N ILE A 22 -25.17 -13.21 1.73
CA ILE A 22 -24.32 -12.41 0.84
C ILE A 22 -23.58 -13.39 -0.08
N PRO A 23 -23.82 -13.37 -1.41
CA PRO A 23 -23.06 -14.20 -2.32
C PRO A 23 -21.58 -13.89 -2.19
N ALA A 24 -20.74 -14.92 -2.23
CA ALA A 24 -19.29 -14.74 -2.21
C ALA A 24 -18.88 -13.80 -3.36
N PRO A 25 -17.96 -12.84 -3.12
CA PRO A 25 -17.46 -11.99 -4.17
C PRO A 25 -16.77 -12.84 -5.24
N ASP A 26 -16.77 -12.37 -6.48
CA ASP A 26 -15.98 -12.96 -7.55
C ASP A 26 -14.49 -12.90 -7.15
N PRO A 27 -13.78 -14.05 -7.04
CA PRO A 27 -12.37 -14.04 -6.68
C PRO A 27 -11.50 -13.20 -7.62
N ASP A 28 -11.89 -13.09 -8.90
CA ASP A 28 -11.18 -12.29 -9.89
C ASP A 28 -11.43 -10.77 -9.71
N SER A 29 -12.43 -10.37 -8.92
CA SER A 29 -12.71 -8.96 -8.59
C SER A 29 -12.11 -8.50 -7.25
N ILE A 30 -11.32 -9.35 -6.57
CA ILE A 30 -10.71 -9.00 -5.28
C ILE A 30 -9.45 -8.16 -5.50
N VAL A 31 -9.42 -6.99 -4.85
CA VAL A 31 -8.27 -6.09 -4.83
C VAL A 31 -7.68 -6.05 -3.43
N LEU A 32 -6.37 -6.27 -3.31
CA LEU A 32 -5.65 -5.98 -2.08
C LEU A 32 -5.30 -4.49 -2.05
N PHE A 33 -5.65 -3.81 -0.97
CA PHE A 33 -5.42 -2.37 -0.81
C PHE A 33 -4.86 -2.10 0.58
N GLY A 34 -3.91 -1.19 0.66
CA GLY A 34 -3.46 -0.68 1.95
C GLY A 34 -2.53 0.52 1.82
N ASP A 35 -2.54 1.35 2.85
CA ASP A 35 -1.67 2.51 3.01
C ASP A 35 -0.60 2.23 4.07
N SER A 36 0.61 2.79 3.91
CA SER A 36 1.69 2.68 4.91
C SER A 36 1.99 1.20 5.27
N ALA A 37 1.90 0.83 6.55
CA ALA A 37 2.04 -0.56 7.01
C ALA A 37 0.94 -1.50 6.47
N GLY A 38 -0.25 -0.98 6.15
CA GLY A 38 -1.27 -1.75 5.42
C GLY A 38 -0.84 -2.06 3.99
N GLY A 39 -0.12 -1.13 3.35
CA GLY A 39 0.51 -1.34 2.05
C GLY A 39 1.61 -2.40 2.07
N ASN A 40 2.42 -2.43 3.15
CA ASN A 40 3.35 -3.53 3.43
C ASN A 40 2.62 -4.88 3.44
N LEU A 41 1.55 -4.97 4.22
CA LEU A 41 0.78 -6.19 4.38
C LEU A 41 0.16 -6.64 3.05
N ALA A 42 -0.40 -5.72 2.26
CA ALA A 42 -0.96 -6.04 0.94
C ALA A 42 0.11 -6.62 -0.01
N ALA A 43 1.31 -6.03 -0.03
CA ALA A 43 2.43 -6.53 -0.82
C ALA A 43 2.94 -7.90 -0.32
N ALA A 44 3.12 -8.05 0.99
CA ALA A 44 3.57 -9.31 1.60
C ALA A 44 2.57 -10.45 1.37
N VAL A 45 1.27 -10.17 1.51
CA VAL A 45 0.20 -11.13 1.22
C VAL A 45 0.19 -11.51 -0.26
N SER A 46 0.39 -10.56 -1.18
CA SER A 46 0.51 -10.84 -2.62
C SER A 46 1.72 -11.74 -2.93
N LEU A 47 2.86 -11.52 -2.27
CA LEU A 47 4.03 -12.39 -2.38
C LEU A 47 3.74 -13.79 -1.82
N MET A 48 3.16 -13.89 -0.62
CA MET A 48 2.79 -15.18 -0.03
C MET A 48 1.77 -15.94 -0.88
N ALA A 49 0.77 -15.25 -1.43
CA ALA A 49 -0.26 -15.84 -2.29
C ALA A 49 0.36 -16.51 -3.51
N ARG A 50 1.26 -15.80 -4.20
CA ARG A 50 2.06 -16.35 -5.30
C ARG A 50 2.89 -17.55 -4.87
N ASP A 51 3.64 -17.42 -3.78
CA ASP A 51 4.62 -18.45 -3.37
C ASP A 51 3.94 -19.74 -2.89
N ARG A 52 2.75 -19.62 -2.28
CA ARG A 52 1.97 -20.76 -1.76
C ARG A 52 1.03 -21.36 -2.80
N GLY A 53 0.54 -20.56 -3.76
CA GLY A 53 -0.38 -21.00 -4.80
C GLY A 53 -1.79 -21.36 -4.29
N GLU A 54 -2.16 -20.93 -3.08
CA GLU A 54 -3.47 -21.23 -2.46
C GLU A 54 -4.59 -20.31 -2.95
N PHE A 55 -4.27 -19.03 -3.18
CA PHE A 55 -5.13 -18.03 -3.81
C PHE A 55 -4.24 -17.03 -4.57
N MET A 56 -4.80 -16.27 -5.52
CA MET A 56 -4.02 -15.27 -6.26
C MET A 56 -4.84 -13.99 -6.49
N PRO A 57 -4.56 -12.90 -5.75
CA PRO A 57 -5.22 -11.62 -6.02
C PRO A 57 -4.83 -11.14 -7.43
N ARG A 58 -5.79 -10.59 -8.17
CA ARG A 58 -5.54 -10.07 -9.53
C ARG A 58 -4.95 -8.67 -9.51
N THR A 59 -5.26 -7.91 -8.47
CA THR A 59 -4.88 -6.51 -8.35
C THR A 59 -4.41 -6.20 -6.92
N GLN A 60 -3.37 -5.37 -6.80
CA GLN A 60 -2.96 -4.74 -5.55
C GLN A 60 -2.76 -3.23 -5.74
N MET A 61 -3.11 -2.45 -4.72
CA MET A 61 -2.97 -0.99 -4.69
C MET A 61 -2.27 -0.60 -3.38
N LEU A 62 -1.08 0.01 -3.51
CA LEU A 62 -0.15 0.27 -2.43
C LEU A 62 0.04 1.78 -2.29
N LEU A 63 -0.45 2.36 -1.21
CA LEU A 63 -0.38 3.80 -0.96
C LEU A 63 0.74 4.10 0.03
N TYR A 64 1.79 4.77 -0.43
CA TYR A 64 3.01 5.10 0.30
C TYR A 64 3.45 3.96 1.24
N PRO A 65 3.60 2.73 0.70
CA PRO A 65 3.73 1.52 1.50
C PRO A 65 5.08 1.45 2.23
N VAL A 66 5.12 0.80 3.39
CA VAL A 66 6.40 0.46 4.03
C VAL A 66 6.96 -0.79 3.34
N VAL A 67 7.97 -0.69 2.49
CA VAL A 67 8.47 -1.86 1.70
C VAL A 67 9.94 -2.19 1.95
N GLY A 68 10.71 -1.28 2.52
CA GLY A 68 12.12 -1.49 2.89
C GLY A 68 12.32 -1.93 4.33
N ASN A 69 13.59 -1.85 4.76
CA ASN A 69 14.06 -2.38 6.04
C ASN A 69 15.14 -1.52 6.72
N ASP A 70 15.59 -0.43 6.08
CA ASP A 70 16.64 0.45 6.62
C ASP A 70 16.24 1.91 6.50
N TYR A 71 15.92 2.50 7.65
CA TYR A 71 15.52 3.89 7.82
C TYR A 71 16.54 4.71 8.60
N ASN A 72 17.76 4.19 8.81
CA ASN A 72 18.82 4.99 9.39
C ASN A 72 19.38 5.95 8.31
N PRO A 73 19.37 7.28 8.53
CA PRO A 73 19.87 8.25 7.55
C PRO A 73 21.34 8.02 7.14
N GLU A 74 22.15 7.40 7.99
CA GLU A 74 23.56 7.12 7.72
C GLU A 74 23.78 5.89 6.82
N THR A 75 22.88 4.90 6.85
CA THR A 75 23.08 3.60 6.17
C THR A 75 22.07 3.32 5.06
N SER A 76 20.87 3.91 5.14
CA SER A 76 19.79 3.66 4.18
C SER A 76 20.25 3.95 2.74
N PRO A 77 19.89 3.13 1.75
CA PRO A 77 20.23 3.44 0.36
C PRO A 77 19.39 4.59 -0.23
N PHE A 78 18.36 5.05 0.49
CA PHE A 78 17.34 5.97 -0.02
C PHE A 78 17.59 7.40 0.46
N GLU A 79 17.50 8.36 -0.45
CA GLU A 79 17.76 9.78 -0.16
C GLU A 79 16.56 10.43 0.54
N SER A 80 15.35 9.97 0.24
CA SER A 80 14.14 10.39 0.93
C SER A 80 14.21 10.18 2.45
N VAL A 81 14.94 9.16 2.93
CA VAL A 81 15.17 8.95 4.37
C VAL A 81 15.96 10.10 4.99
N ARG A 82 16.87 10.75 4.23
CA ARG A 82 17.64 11.92 4.70
C ARG A 82 16.88 13.22 4.49
N THR A 83 16.30 13.42 3.32
CA THR A 83 15.69 14.71 2.94
C THR A 83 14.30 14.91 3.55
N ASN A 84 13.56 13.81 3.76
CA ASN A 84 12.18 13.82 4.25
C ASN A 84 12.02 13.09 5.58
N GLY A 85 13.12 12.62 6.18
CA GLY A 85 13.11 11.90 7.45
C GLY A 85 13.04 12.80 8.69
N THR A 86 12.99 14.11 8.53
CA THR A 86 12.82 15.11 9.60
C THR A 86 11.71 16.09 9.25
N ASP A 87 11.21 16.83 10.23
CA ASP A 87 10.29 17.96 10.10
C ASP A 87 8.87 17.66 9.55
N TYR A 88 8.66 16.49 8.94
CA TYR A 88 7.36 15.97 8.52
C TYR A 88 6.74 15.02 9.55
N ILE A 89 5.47 14.64 9.35
CA ILE A 89 4.71 13.80 10.31
C ILE A 89 5.40 12.46 10.60
N LEU A 90 5.92 11.80 9.57
CA LEU A 90 6.66 10.56 9.70
C LEU A 90 8.16 10.85 9.60
N THR A 91 8.91 10.53 10.64
CA THR A 91 10.37 10.70 10.67
C THR A 91 11.10 9.39 10.46
N ALA A 92 12.41 9.48 10.15
CA ALA A 92 13.30 8.33 10.10
C ALA A 92 13.40 7.61 11.46
N GLN A 93 13.34 8.37 12.57
CA GLN A 93 13.33 7.80 13.92
C GLN A 93 12.04 7.03 14.20
N ASP A 94 10.88 7.60 13.83
CA ASP A 94 9.59 6.90 13.98
C ASP A 94 9.61 5.56 13.23
N MET A 95 10.14 5.55 12.00
CA MET A 95 10.27 4.32 11.22
C MET A 95 11.21 3.30 11.88
N ALA A 96 12.35 3.74 12.41
CA ALA A 96 13.26 2.85 13.14
C ALA A 96 12.57 2.23 14.37
N ASP A 97 11.81 3.02 15.12
CA ASP A 97 11.06 2.57 16.30
C ASP A 97 9.93 1.60 15.92
N TYR A 98 9.18 1.89 14.84
CA TYR A 98 8.13 1.00 14.33
C TYR A 98 8.68 -0.35 13.87
N ILE A 99 9.81 -0.35 13.16
CA ILE A 99 10.48 -1.57 12.72
C ILE A 99 10.96 -2.38 13.93
N ASP A 100 11.51 -1.74 14.95
CA ASP A 100 11.96 -2.43 16.16
C ASP A 100 10.80 -3.05 16.96
N MET A 101 9.65 -2.38 17.02
CA MET A 101 8.44 -2.91 17.65
C MET A 101 7.80 -4.06 16.84
N TYR A 102 7.91 -4.01 15.52
CA TYR A 102 7.26 -4.99 14.64
C TYR A 102 8.07 -6.28 14.46
N ARG A 103 9.40 -6.18 14.38
CA ARG A 103 10.27 -7.36 14.20
C ARG A 103 10.30 -8.23 15.45
N SER A 104 10.31 -9.55 15.26
CA SER A 104 10.58 -10.51 16.33
C SER A 104 12.08 -10.79 16.48
N SER A 105 12.86 -10.61 15.41
CA SER A 105 14.30 -10.77 15.41
C SER A 105 14.97 -9.95 14.30
N VAL A 106 16.30 -9.80 14.37
CA VAL A 106 17.09 -9.14 13.31
C VAL A 106 16.99 -9.87 11.97
N ALA A 107 16.74 -11.18 11.96
CA ALA A 107 16.59 -11.95 10.73
C ALA A 107 15.36 -11.51 9.90
N ASP A 108 14.34 -10.93 10.54
CA ASP A 108 13.13 -10.47 9.87
C ASP A 108 13.42 -9.34 8.89
N LEU A 109 14.47 -8.53 9.12
CA LEU A 109 14.86 -7.46 8.21
C LEU A 109 15.21 -7.97 6.80
N THR A 110 15.58 -9.25 6.65
CA THR A 110 15.88 -9.88 5.36
C THR A 110 14.75 -10.77 4.85
N ASN A 111 13.63 -10.84 5.56
CA ASN A 111 12.48 -11.64 5.17
C ASN A 111 11.64 -10.88 4.14
N PRO A 112 11.39 -11.42 2.93
CA PRO A 112 10.60 -10.75 1.91
C PRO A 112 9.14 -10.51 2.32
N TYR A 113 8.62 -11.23 3.31
CA TYR A 113 7.28 -10.99 3.85
C TYR A 113 7.25 -9.92 4.94
N PHE A 114 8.41 -9.47 5.40
CA PHE A 114 8.55 -8.33 6.32
C PHE A 114 8.92 -7.06 5.53
N ALA A 115 9.90 -7.17 4.63
CA ALA A 115 10.34 -6.10 3.74
C ALA A 115 10.24 -6.58 2.28
N PRO A 116 9.08 -6.41 1.60
CA PRO A 116 8.85 -6.84 0.22
C PRO A 116 9.94 -6.42 -0.77
N LEU A 117 10.58 -5.26 -0.56
CA LEU A 117 11.67 -4.78 -1.39
C LEU A 117 12.93 -5.66 -1.32
N THR A 118 13.04 -6.57 -0.37
CA THR A 118 14.16 -7.53 -0.26
C THR A 118 13.92 -8.83 -1.03
N ALA A 119 12.71 -9.06 -1.57
CA ALA A 119 12.39 -10.27 -2.31
C ALA A 119 13.32 -10.48 -3.50
N HIS A 120 13.87 -11.69 -3.65
CA HIS A 120 14.75 -12.04 -4.77
C HIS A 120 13.99 -12.13 -6.10
N ASP A 121 12.74 -12.57 -6.07
CA ASP A 121 11.87 -12.71 -7.23
C ASP A 121 10.54 -11.98 -7.00
N LEU A 122 10.18 -11.10 -7.92
CA LEU A 122 8.92 -10.33 -7.96
C LEU A 122 8.07 -10.69 -9.19
N SER A 123 8.42 -11.75 -9.93
CA SER A 123 7.62 -12.25 -11.05
C SER A 123 6.25 -12.72 -10.58
N ASN A 124 5.29 -12.77 -11.51
CA ASN A 124 3.93 -13.26 -11.28
C ASN A 124 3.20 -12.54 -10.11
N GLN A 125 3.51 -11.26 -9.90
CA GLN A 125 2.77 -10.41 -8.96
C GLN A 125 1.48 -9.87 -9.61
N PRO A 126 0.48 -9.48 -8.80
CA PRO A 126 -0.76 -8.87 -9.29
C PRO A 126 -0.51 -7.62 -10.15
N ARG A 127 -1.51 -7.21 -10.93
CA ARG A 127 -1.56 -5.84 -11.49
C ARG A 127 -1.43 -4.85 -10.33
N THR A 128 -0.46 -3.94 -10.39
CA THR A 128 -0.04 -3.17 -9.22
C THR A 128 -0.13 -1.66 -9.46
N LEU A 129 -0.76 -0.95 -8.53
CA LEU A 129 -0.67 0.51 -8.40
C LEU A 129 0.19 0.84 -7.19
N VAL A 130 1.19 1.72 -7.36
CA VAL A 130 1.97 2.30 -6.26
C VAL A 130 1.79 3.81 -6.28
N LEU A 131 1.44 4.40 -5.13
CA LEU A 131 1.37 5.85 -4.96
C LEU A 131 2.41 6.30 -3.93
N SER A 132 3.52 6.89 -4.37
CA SER A 132 4.49 7.50 -3.45
C SER A 132 4.04 8.91 -3.06
N ALA A 133 4.56 9.44 -1.95
CA ALA A 133 4.30 10.81 -1.52
C ALA A 133 5.60 11.64 -1.52
N GLU A 134 5.56 12.85 -2.09
CA GLU A 134 6.77 13.66 -2.34
C GLU A 134 7.60 13.96 -1.09
N TYR A 135 6.93 14.31 0.00
CA TYR A 135 7.51 14.65 1.31
C TYR A 135 7.33 13.50 2.31
N CYS A 136 7.71 12.29 1.90
CA CYS A 136 7.69 11.11 2.73
C CYS A 136 9.08 10.43 2.73
N PRO A 137 9.58 9.92 3.88
CA PRO A 137 10.83 9.18 3.91
C PRO A 137 10.77 7.86 3.13
N LEU A 138 9.58 7.30 2.90
CA LEU A 138 9.37 6.05 2.16
C LEU A 138 9.36 6.24 0.63
N ARG A 139 9.38 7.49 0.14
CA ARG A 139 9.19 7.80 -1.28
C ARG A 139 10.09 6.98 -2.21
N ASP A 140 11.39 6.95 -1.92
CA ASP A 140 12.34 6.30 -2.83
C ASP A 140 12.23 4.77 -2.76
N GLU A 141 11.84 4.19 -1.62
CA GLU A 141 11.63 2.74 -1.51
C GLU A 141 10.37 2.28 -2.26
N ASP A 142 9.29 3.08 -2.22
CA ASP A 142 8.06 2.85 -2.98
C ASP A 142 8.36 2.77 -4.48
N GLU A 143 9.10 3.78 -4.97
CA GLU A 143 9.45 3.93 -6.38
C GLU A 143 10.48 2.88 -6.82
N ALA A 144 11.41 2.51 -5.94
CA ALA A 144 12.33 1.40 -6.18
C ALA A 144 11.57 0.07 -6.28
N TYR A 145 10.60 -0.17 -5.40
CA TYR A 145 9.77 -1.37 -5.43
C TYR A 145 8.94 -1.46 -6.71
N ALA A 146 8.28 -0.36 -7.09
CA ALA A 146 7.53 -0.29 -8.34
C ALA A 146 8.42 -0.54 -9.56
N ARG A 147 9.61 0.07 -9.61
CA ARG A 147 10.60 -0.15 -10.68
C ARG A 147 11.01 -1.62 -10.78
N ARG A 148 11.26 -2.28 -9.65
CA ARG A 148 11.62 -3.72 -9.64
C ARG A 148 10.46 -4.60 -10.14
N LEU A 149 9.21 -4.26 -9.81
CA LEU A 149 8.04 -4.95 -10.34
C LEU A 149 7.89 -4.75 -11.85
N GLN A 150 8.07 -3.53 -12.35
CA GLN A 150 7.96 -3.19 -13.78
C GLN A 150 8.95 -3.98 -14.66
N LEU A 151 10.10 -4.38 -14.12
CA LEU A 151 11.07 -5.22 -14.86
C LEU A 151 10.54 -6.63 -15.17
N VAL A 152 9.51 -7.09 -14.47
CA VAL A 152 8.98 -8.46 -14.55
C VAL A 152 7.46 -8.52 -14.72
N ASN A 153 6.78 -7.36 -14.77
CA ASN A 153 5.33 -7.24 -14.87
C ASN A 153 4.97 -5.94 -15.61
N ASP A 154 4.39 -6.06 -16.80
CA ASP A 154 3.99 -4.91 -17.64
C ASP A 154 2.76 -4.16 -17.09
N ASN A 155 2.09 -4.67 -16.05
CA ASN A 155 0.87 -4.09 -15.47
C ASN A 155 1.14 -3.38 -14.13
N VAL A 156 2.14 -2.51 -14.10
CA VAL A 156 2.55 -1.78 -12.89
C VAL A 156 2.58 -0.27 -13.16
N SER A 157 1.72 0.45 -12.46
CA SER A 157 1.67 1.92 -12.50
C SER A 157 2.21 2.49 -11.20
N CYS A 158 3.08 3.50 -11.30
CA CYS A 158 3.62 4.22 -10.15
C CYS A 158 3.41 5.72 -10.35
N TYR A 159 2.81 6.39 -9.37
CA TYR A 159 2.61 7.83 -9.38
C TYR A 159 3.16 8.46 -8.11
N ARG A 160 3.81 9.61 -8.25
CA ARG A 160 4.17 10.44 -7.10
C ARG A 160 3.09 11.47 -6.86
N ILE A 161 2.58 11.52 -5.63
CA ILE A 161 1.65 12.55 -5.19
C ILE A 161 2.46 13.76 -4.73
N HIS A 162 2.47 14.80 -5.57
CA HIS A 162 3.11 16.07 -5.27
C HIS A 162 2.46 16.75 -4.05
N ASP A 163 3.29 17.40 -3.25
CA ASP A 163 2.93 18.00 -1.96
C ASP A 163 2.37 17.01 -0.92
N GLY A 164 2.40 15.70 -1.24
CA GLY A 164 1.98 14.64 -0.35
C GLY A 164 2.97 14.40 0.78
N ILE A 165 2.47 14.40 2.01
CA ILE A 165 3.17 13.89 3.20
C ILE A 165 2.68 12.49 3.54
N HIS A 166 3.43 11.73 4.35
CA HIS A 166 2.98 10.42 4.80
C HIS A 166 1.60 10.47 5.47
N GLY A 167 0.70 9.53 5.12
CA GLY A 167 -0.64 9.43 5.71
C GLY A 167 -1.62 10.52 5.28
N TYR A 168 -1.35 11.28 4.20
CA TYR A 168 -2.22 12.37 3.75
C TYR A 168 -3.68 11.94 3.49
N LEU A 169 -3.94 10.66 3.19
CA LEU A 169 -5.29 10.17 2.91
C LEU A 169 -6.23 10.29 4.12
N LEU A 170 -5.66 10.27 5.33
CA LEU A 170 -6.40 10.43 6.59
C LEU A 170 -6.50 11.90 7.04
N ASN A 171 -5.79 12.81 6.36
CA ASN A 171 -5.78 14.21 6.71
C ASN A 171 -6.95 14.93 6.05
N THR A 172 -7.94 15.34 6.85
CA THR A 172 -9.17 16.00 6.39
C THR A 172 -8.92 17.36 5.72
N SER A 173 -7.76 17.98 5.93
CA SER A 173 -7.37 19.23 5.24
C SER A 173 -6.74 19.00 3.87
N ALA A 174 -6.30 17.78 3.55
CA ALA A 174 -5.64 17.43 2.29
C ALA A 174 -6.63 17.04 1.17
N VAL A 175 -7.76 17.75 1.07
CA VAL A 175 -8.89 17.38 0.19
C VAL A 175 -8.45 17.23 -1.27
N GLY A 176 -7.56 18.11 -1.74
CA GLY A 176 -7.03 18.05 -3.10
C GLY A 176 -6.22 16.78 -3.37
N LEU A 177 -5.27 16.44 -2.51
CA LEU A 177 -4.44 15.23 -2.63
C LEU A 177 -5.27 13.95 -2.57
N VAL A 178 -6.27 13.92 -1.67
CA VAL A 178 -7.24 12.82 -1.55
C VAL A 178 -8.05 12.67 -2.84
N SER A 179 -8.56 13.78 -3.38
CA SER A 179 -9.31 13.76 -4.64
C SER A 179 -8.46 13.27 -5.80
N THR A 180 -7.22 13.74 -5.93
CA THR A 180 -6.27 13.26 -6.94
C THR A 180 -6.01 11.76 -6.81
N THR A 181 -5.84 11.27 -5.58
CA THR A 181 -5.64 9.85 -5.30
C THR A 181 -6.81 8.99 -5.79
N TYR A 182 -8.05 9.39 -5.49
CA TYR A 182 -9.22 8.66 -5.96
C TYR A 182 -9.33 8.64 -7.50
N ARG A 183 -8.97 9.74 -8.18
CA ARG A 183 -8.98 9.79 -9.64
C ARG A 183 -7.94 8.86 -10.26
N ILE A 184 -6.78 8.73 -9.64
CA ILE A 184 -5.77 7.75 -10.06
C ILE A 184 -6.27 6.32 -9.83
N ILE A 185 -6.93 6.05 -8.70
CA ILE A 185 -7.53 4.75 -8.40
C ILE A 185 -8.63 4.42 -9.43
N GLU A 186 -9.53 5.35 -9.75
CA GLU A 186 -10.57 5.17 -10.78
C GLU A 186 -9.96 4.96 -12.17
N HIS A 187 -8.91 5.71 -12.52
CA HIS A 187 -8.18 5.49 -13.76
C HIS A 187 -7.58 4.09 -13.81
N PHE A 188 -6.95 3.66 -12.72
CA PHE A 188 -6.32 2.36 -12.65
C PHE A 188 -7.35 1.23 -12.68
N LEU A 189 -8.45 1.31 -11.94
CA LEU A 189 -9.45 0.24 -11.88
C LEU A 189 -10.30 0.16 -13.15
N ASP A 190 -10.75 1.30 -13.67
CA ASP A 190 -11.82 1.37 -14.67
C ASP A 190 -11.37 1.95 -16.02
N ASP A 191 -10.08 2.21 -16.21
CA ASP A 191 -9.50 2.87 -17.39
C ASP A 191 -10.11 4.26 -17.67
N THR A 192 -10.67 4.90 -16.63
CA THR A 192 -11.23 6.26 -16.71
C THR A 192 -10.12 7.25 -17.09
N PRO A 193 -10.28 8.13 -18.08
CA PRO A 193 -9.21 9.06 -18.47
C PRO A 193 -8.73 9.93 -17.30
N LEU A 194 -7.43 9.92 -17.06
CA LEU A 194 -6.80 10.79 -16.06
C LEU A 194 -6.69 12.23 -16.62
N VAL A 195 -7.74 13.02 -16.42
CA VAL A 195 -7.76 14.44 -16.84
C VAL A 195 -7.06 15.30 -15.76
N PRO A 196 -6.42 16.43 -16.06
CA PRO A 196 -6.01 17.41 -15.03
C PRO A 196 -7.23 18.04 -14.35
N ALA A 197 -7.10 18.53 -13.11
CA ALA A 197 -8.21 19.27 -12.48
C ALA A 197 -8.43 20.62 -13.20
N PRO A 198 -9.67 21.13 -13.33
CA PRO A 198 -9.90 22.46 -13.91
C PRO A 198 -9.23 23.55 -13.06
N GLY A 199 -8.31 24.31 -13.64
CA GLY A 199 -7.55 25.38 -12.96
C GLY A 199 -6.07 25.07 -12.76
N THR A 200 -5.69 23.80 -12.78
CA THR A 200 -4.29 23.35 -12.74
C THR A 200 -3.85 23.03 -14.17
N GLY A 201 -3.10 23.92 -14.82
CA GLY A 201 -2.65 23.68 -16.18
C GLY A 201 -1.54 22.64 -16.18
N THR A 202 -1.75 21.45 -16.78
CA THR A 202 -0.64 20.56 -17.22
C THR A 202 -1.06 19.34 -18.02
N THR A 203 -0.21 18.94 -18.96
CA THR A 203 -0.19 17.65 -19.65
C THR A 203 0.59 16.64 -18.81
N ALA A 204 0.02 15.46 -18.56
CA ALA A 204 0.76 14.32 -18.01
C ALA A 204 1.86 13.93 -19.01
N ASN A 205 3.12 14.21 -18.69
CA ASN A 205 4.25 13.65 -19.43
C ASN A 205 4.86 12.55 -18.57
N ALA A 206 5.09 11.38 -19.16
CA ALA A 206 6.04 10.43 -18.64
C ALA A 206 7.42 11.13 -18.58
N PRO A 207 8.24 10.90 -17.54
CA PRO A 207 9.54 11.56 -17.45
C PRO A 207 10.39 11.22 -18.68
N GLU A 208 10.87 12.26 -19.37
CA GLU A 208 11.90 12.10 -20.39
C GLU A 208 13.22 11.74 -19.70
N GLY A 209 13.52 10.44 -19.69
CA GLY A 209 14.81 9.90 -19.23
C GLY A 209 14.71 9.05 -17.98
N GLY A 210 14.61 7.72 -18.16
CA GLY A 210 15.07 6.72 -17.19
C GLY A 210 14.37 6.60 -15.83
N ASP A 211 13.45 7.50 -15.49
CA ASP A 211 12.74 7.52 -14.21
C ASP A 211 11.39 6.77 -14.28
N ALA A 212 11.09 5.98 -13.23
CA ALA A 212 10.12 4.88 -13.26
C ALA A 212 8.69 5.25 -12.81
N TRP A 213 8.40 6.54 -12.65
CA TRP A 213 7.15 7.06 -12.10
C TRP A 213 6.52 8.09 -13.02
N GLN A 214 5.20 8.25 -12.93
CA GLN A 214 4.43 9.25 -13.67
C GLN A 214 4.11 10.43 -12.74
N ASP A 215 4.36 11.66 -13.20
CA ASP A 215 4.03 12.86 -12.43
C ASP A 215 2.52 13.14 -12.50
N VAL A 216 1.86 13.23 -11.34
CA VAL A 216 0.50 13.76 -11.24
C VAL A 216 0.57 15.02 -10.38
N LEU A 217 0.44 16.15 -11.06
CA LEU A 217 0.71 17.46 -10.47
C LEU A 217 -0.25 17.80 -9.34
N GLY A 218 0.32 18.51 -8.36
CA GLY A 218 -0.29 18.84 -7.08
C GLY A 218 -1.59 19.64 -7.21
N THR A 219 -2.29 19.73 -6.09
CA THR A 219 -3.49 20.56 -5.97
C THR A 219 -3.13 21.86 -5.27
N ASP A 220 -3.46 22.99 -5.88
CA ASP A 220 -3.35 24.34 -5.31
C ASP A 220 -3.95 24.46 -3.89
#